data_AF-A0A1V4QGC7-F1
#
_entry.id   AF-A0A1V4QGC7-F1
#
_cell.length_a   1.000
_cell.length_b   1.000
_cell.length_c   1.000
_cell.angle_alpha   90.00
_cell.angle_beta   90.00
_cell.angle_gamma   90.00
#
_symmetry.space_group_name_H-M   'P 1'
#
loop_
_entity.id
_entity.type
_entity.pdbx_description
1 polymer ?
#
loop_
_entity_poly.entity_id
_entity_poly.type
_entity_poly.pdbx_seq_one_letter_code
_entity_poly.pdbx_strand_id
1 'polypeptide(L)'
;MLIPVWAFLLLGYYRAGGERFYFNTKFILIFIIYSILAASVYILNQITDIRSDTINRKHLLLAEGILSKRDAYMEIAVLLIMVIILSFFLNFHFLFFIAVSFIMGIIYSVPPFKFKDRPILDFLINAIGYGFIFLVLPPSS
;
A
#
# COMPACT_ATOMS: atom_id res chain seq x y z
N MET A 1 4.61 4.23 9.08
CA MET A 1 4.11 2.90 8.68
C MET A 1 2.66 3.13 8.36
N LEU A 2 2.26 3.25 7.08
CA LEU A 2 0.85 3.15 6.74
C LEU A 2 0.46 1.73 7.14
N ILE A 3 -0.54 1.60 8.00
CA ILE A 3 -1.35 0.39 8.24
C ILE A 3 -1.12 -0.68 7.18
N PRO A 4 -0.92 -1.97 7.55
CA PRO A 4 -0.69 -3.01 6.56
C PRO A 4 -1.77 -2.89 5.51
N VAL A 5 -1.42 -2.60 4.27
CA VAL A 5 -2.39 -2.50 3.16
C VAL A 5 -3.26 -3.77 3.12
N TRP A 6 -2.66 -4.87 3.59
CA TRP A 6 -3.25 -6.14 3.96
C TRP A 6 -4.42 -6.07 4.93
N ALA A 7 -4.36 -5.28 6.00
CA ALA A 7 -5.40 -5.21 7.02
C ALA A 7 -6.75 -4.80 6.41
N PHE A 8 -6.78 -3.78 5.56
CA PHE A 8 -8.01 -3.37 4.89
C PHE A 8 -8.51 -4.41 3.89
N LEU A 9 -7.60 -5.04 3.13
CA LEU A 9 -7.94 -6.13 2.23
C LEU A 9 -8.52 -7.33 2.97
N LEU A 10 -7.89 -7.73 4.07
CA LEU A 10 -8.30 -8.86 4.91
C LEU A 10 -9.64 -8.58 5.59
N LEU A 11 -9.84 -7.37 6.12
CA LEU A 11 -11.10 -6.95 6.75
C LEU A 11 -12.24 -6.84 5.74
N GLY A 12 -11.98 -6.26 4.57
CA GLY A 12 -12.95 -6.21 3.48
C GLY A 12 -13.36 -7.59 3.01
N TYR A 13 -12.38 -8.50 2.86
CA TYR A 13 -12.63 -9.89 2.49
C TYR A 13 -13.44 -10.65 3.55
N TYR A 14 -13.07 -10.50 4.83
CA TYR A 14 -13.78 -11.11 5.95
C TYR A 14 -15.24 -10.65 6.05
N ARG A 15 -15.49 -9.35 5.90
CA ARG A 15 -16.83 -8.76 5.95
C ARG A 15 -17.68 -9.16 4.75
N ALA A 16 -17.09 -9.30 3.56
CA ALA A 16 -17.79 -9.77 2.36
C ALA A 16 -18.07 -11.29 2.38
N GLY A 17 -17.22 -12.07 3.05
CA GLY A 17 -17.33 -13.53 3.18
C GLY A 17 -18.26 -14.02 4.29
N GLY A 18 -18.96 -13.12 5.00
CA GLY A 18 -19.86 -13.48 6.10
C GLY A 18 -19.13 -14.14 7.27
N GLU A 19 -18.01 -13.55 7.70
CA GLU A 19 -17.19 -14.00 8.84
C GLU A 19 -16.43 -15.33 8.64
N ARG A 20 -16.43 -15.89 7.44
CA ARG A 20 -15.60 -17.05 7.08
C ARG A 20 -14.51 -16.68 6.10
N PHE A 21 -13.27 -16.98 6.48
CA PHE A 21 -12.10 -16.72 5.64
C PHE A 21 -11.84 -17.91 4.71
N TYR A 22 -12.03 -17.71 3.40
CA TYR A 22 -11.73 -18.73 2.40
C TYR A 22 -10.47 -18.38 1.60
N PHE A 23 -9.48 -19.26 1.61
CA PHE A 23 -8.29 -19.12 0.77
C PHE A 23 -8.56 -19.64 -0.64
N ASN A 24 -9.43 -18.93 -1.38
CA ASN A 24 -9.74 -19.28 -2.76
C ASN A 24 -8.80 -18.58 -3.76
N THR A 25 -8.84 -18.99 -5.02
CA THR A 25 -8.00 -18.42 -6.09
C THR A 25 -8.17 -16.91 -6.23
N LYS A 26 -9.40 -16.39 -6.02
CA LYS A 26 -9.66 -14.95 -6.05
C LYS A 26 -8.94 -14.22 -4.91
N PHE A 27 -8.96 -14.78 -3.71
CA PHE A 27 -8.24 -14.23 -2.57
C PHE A 27 -6.74 -14.17 -2.83
N ILE A 28 -6.16 -15.27 -3.32
CA ILE A 28 -4.72 -15.35 -3.65
C ILE A 28 -4.36 -14.31 -4.72
N LEU A 29 -5.17 -14.17 -5.77
CA LEU A 29 -4.96 -13.18 -6.82
C LEU A 29 -5.03 -11.74 -6.27
N ILE A 30 -6.06 -11.43 -5.49
CA ILE A 30 -6.22 -10.13 -4.81
C ILE A 30 -5.02 -9.85 -3.91
N PHE A 31 -4.55 -10.86 -3.17
CA PHE A 31 -3.38 -10.75 -2.32
C PHE A 31 -2.13 -10.44 -3.15
N ILE A 32 -1.85 -11.18 -4.21
CA ILE A 32 -0.69 -10.92 -5.10
C ILE A 32 -0.75 -9.50 -5.66
N ILE A 33 -1.90 -9.06 -6.17
CA ILE A 33 -2.05 -7.70 -6.74
C ILE A 33 -1.70 -6.64 -5.69
N TYR A 34 -2.21 -6.78 -4.47
CA TYR A 34 -1.92 -5.83 -3.41
C TYR A 34 -0.47 -5.87 -2.92
N SER A 35 0.23 -7.00 -3.04
CA SER A 35 1.67 -7.12 -2.74
C SER A 35 2.47 -6.29 -3.74
N ILE A 36 2.15 -6.44 -5.03
CA ILE A 36 2.82 -5.72 -6.11
C ILE A 36 2.55 -4.22 -5.97
N LEU A 37 1.31 -3.84 -5.66
CA LEU A 37 0.96 -2.44 -5.40
C LEU A 37 1.73 -1.89 -4.19
N ALA A 38 1.76 -2.61 -3.07
CA ALA A 38 2.50 -2.19 -1.88
C ALA A 38 4.00 -2.02 -2.19
N ALA A 39 4.61 -2.95 -2.93
CA ALA A 39 5.99 -2.85 -3.38
C ALA A 39 6.24 -1.57 -4.19
N SER A 40 5.35 -1.21 -5.12
CA SER A 40 5.47 0.03 -5.90
C SER A 40 5.44 1.29 -5.01
N VAL A 41 4.59 1.31 -3.98
CA VAL A 41 4.52 2.41 -3.02
C VAL A 41 5.78 2.43 -2.15
N TYR A 42 6.30 1.28 -1.73
CA TYR A 42 7.56 1.21 -0.98
C TYR A 42 8.76 1.76 -1.78
N ILE A 43 8.87 1.42 -3.06
CA ILE A 43 9.93 1.97 -3.92
C ILE A 43 9.77 3.48 -4.04
N LEU A 44 8.54 3.97 -4.25
CA LEU A 44 8.27 5.42 -4.28
C LEU A 44 8.70 6.10 -2.99
N ASN A 45 8.40 5.49 -1.83
CA ASN A 45 8.82 5.99 -0.53
C ASN A 45 10.34 6.11 -0.45
N GLN A 46 11.08 5.08 -0.87
CA GLN A 46 12.55 5.09 -0.88
C GLN A 46 13.10 6.19 -1.79
N ILE A 47 12.51 6.41 -2.97
CA ILE A 47 12.91 7.52 -3.87
C ILE A 47 12.73 8.88 -3.17
N THR A 48 11.64 9.08 -2.45
CA THR A 48 11.37 10.34 -1.74
C THR A 48 12.25 10.56 -0.51
N ASP A 49 12.68 9.48 0.14
CA ASP A 49 13.39 9.53 1.42
C ASP A 49 14.90 9.31 1.30
N ILE A 50 15.47 9.27 0.09
CA ILE A 50 16.91 9.04 -0.14
C ILE A 50 17.80 9.75 0.87
N ARG A 51 17.62 11.07 1.08
CA ARG A 51 18.43 11.84 2.04
C ARG A 51 18.26 11.36 3.49
N SER A 52 17.03 11.11 3.91
CA SER A 52 16.71 10.56 5.24
C SER A 52 17.32 9.18 5.43
N ASP A 53 17.17 8.33 4.41
CA ASP A 53 17.60 6.94 4.40
C ASP A 53 19.13 6.82 4.40
N THR A 54 19.84 7.72 3.72
CA THR A 54 21.31 7.85 3.81
C THR A 54 21.75 8.22 5.24
N ILE A 55 21.09 9.19 5.89
CA ILE A 55 21.45 9.63 7.26
C ILE A 55 21.17 8.52 8.28
N ASN A 56 20.01 7.86 8.16
CA ASN A 56 19.54 6.86 9.11
C ASN A 56 20.04 5.45 8.82
N ARG A 57 20.80 5.25 7.73
CA ARG A 57 21.25 3.95 7.21
C ARG A 57 20.12 2.93 7.06
N LYS A 58 19.03 3.34 6.42
CA LYS A 58 17.87 2.49 6.11
C LYS A 58 17.66 2.42 4.61
N HIS A 59 17.03 1.36 4.12
CA HIS A 59 16.61 1.22 2.71
C HIS A 59 17.71 1.58 1.68
N LEU A 60 18.87 0.96 1.85
CA LEU A 60 20.13 1.42 1.28
C LEU A 60 20.26 1.32 -0.25
N LEU A 61 19.41 0.54 -0.92
CA LEU A 61 19.49 0.31 -2.37
C LEU A 61 19.54 1.62 -3.18
N LEU A 62 18.63 2.55 -2.88
CA LEU A 62 18.59 3.87 -3.50
C LEU A 62 19.48 4.89 -2.77
N ALA A 63 19.63 4.75 -1.45
CA ALA A 63 20.39 5.68 -0.63
C ALA A 63 21.92 5.61 -0.85
N GLU A 64 22.43 4.43 -1.23
CA GLU A 64 23.84 4.17 -1.57
C GLU A 64 24.09 4.20 -3.09
N GLY A 65 23.05 4.44 -3.89
CA GLY A 65 23.16 4.53 -5.35
C GLY A 65 23.37 3.19 -6.06
N ILE A 66 23.15 2.06 -5.37
CA ILE A 66 23.19 0.71 -5.97
C ILE A 66 22.12 0.59 -7.07
N LEU A 67 20.94 1.17 -6.83
CA LEU A 67 19.87 1.33 -7.81
C LEU A 67 19.75 2.80 -8.20
N SER A 68 19.67 3.11 -9.49
CA SER A 68 19.44 4.48 -9.93
C SER A 68 17.98 4.89 -9.72
N LYS A 69 17.72 6.19 -9.51
CA LYS A 69 16.33 6.70 -9.41
C LYS A 69 15.52 6.38 -10.66
N ARG A 70 16.17 6.41 -11.83
CA ARG A 70 15.53 6.12 -13.12
C ARG A 70 15.03 4.67 -13.14
N ASP A 71 15.87 3.72 -12.74
CA ASP A 71 15.53 2.30 -12.73
C ASP A 71 14.43 2.03 -11.69
N ALA A 72 14.47 2.69 -10.53
CA ALA A 72 13.41 2.59 -9.54
C ALA A 72 12.05 3.11 -10.07
N TYR A 73 12.02 4.20 -10.83
CA TYR A 73 10.80 4.64 -11.50
C TYR A 73 10.32 3.68 -12.59
N MET A 74 11.24 3.06 -13.33
CA MET A 74 10.89 2.01 -14.30
C MET A 74 10.26 0.80 -13.60
N GLU A 75 10.84 0.38 -12.47
CA GLU A 75 10.31 -0.73 -11.65
C GLU A 75 8.89 -0.41 -11.17
N ILE A 76 8.65 0.81 -10.64
CA ILE A 76 7.29 1.26 -10.27
C ILE A 76 6.33 1.13 -11.47
N ALA A 77 6.73 1.59 -12.66
CA ALA A 77 5.88 1.52 -13.85
C ALA A 77 5.55 0.07 -14.24
N VAL A 78 6.54 -0.82 -14.23
CA VAL A 78 6.37 -2.25 -14.52
C VAL A 78 5.43 -2.91 -13.50
N LEU A 79 5.62 -2.65 -12.21
CA LEU A 79 4.74 -3.15 -11.15
C LEU A 79 3.29 -2.67 -11.33
N LEU A 80 3.08 -1.40 -11.67
CA LEU A 80 1.74 -0.86 -11.89
C LEU A 80 1.07 -1.45 -13.13
N ILE A 81 1.81 -1.68 -14.22
CA ILE A 81 1.30 -2.37 -15.40
C ILE A 81 0.85 -3.79 -15.04
N MET A 82 1.65 -4.53 -14.27
CA MET A 82 1.28 -5.87 -13.79
C MET A 82 0.02 -5.83 -12.92
N VAL A 83 -0.10 -4.86 -12.01
CA VAL A 83 -1.31 -4.65 -11.19
C VAL A 83 -2.54 -4.44 -12.06
N ILE A 84 -2.45 -3.59 -13.10
CA ILE A 84 -3.57 -3.32 -14.02
C ILE A 84 -3.94 -4.58 -14.80
N ILE A 85 -2.96 -5.29 -15.37
CA ILE A 85 -3.17 -6.53 -16.13
C ILE A 85 -3.87 -7.59 -15.26
N LEU A 86 -3.34 -7.83 -14.06
CA LEU A 86 -3.89 -8.82 -13.14
C LEU A 86 -5.29 -8.43 -12.63
N SER A 87 -5.58 -7.13 -12.50
CA SER A 87 -6.89 -6.64 -12.08
C SER A 87 -8.00 -6.90 -13.10
N PHE A 88 -7.69 -7.08 -14.39
CA PHE A 88 -8.71 -7.46 -15.39
C PHE A 88 -9.30 -8.86 -15.16
N PHE A 89 -8.60 -9.74 -14.46
CA PHE A 89 -9.13 -11.06 -14.07
C PHE A 89 -10.08 -10.99 -12.86
N LEU A 90 -10.28 -9.78 -12.31
CA LEU A 90 -11.22 -9.51 -11.23
C LEU A 90 -12.42 -8.72 -11.77
N ASN A 91 -12.77 -7.59 -11.15
CA ASN A 91 -13.90 -6.75 -11.51
C ASN A 91 -13.38 -5.34 -11.84
N PHE A 92 -13.97 -4.66 -12.81
CA PHE A 92 -13.63 -3.27 -13.17
C PHE A 92 -13.62 -2.31 -11.95
N HIS A 93 -14.55 -2.50 -11.00
CA HIS A 93 -14.59 -1.70 -9.76
C HIS A 93 -13.32 -1.86 -8.91
N PHE A 94 -12.61 -2.98 -9.04
CA PHE A 94 -11.35 -3.23 -8.33
C PHE A 94 -10.23 -2.28 -8.77
N LEU A 95 -10.19 -1.88 -10.05
CA LEU A 95 -9.23 -0.90 -10.57
C LEU A 95 -9.38 0.46 -9.88
N PHE A 96 -10.60 0.86 -9.53
CA PHE A 96 -10.83 2.08 -8.77
C PHE A 96 -10.18 2.01 -7.37
N PHE A 97 -10.34 0.89 -6.67
CA PHE A 97 -9.71 0.69 -5.35
C PHE A 97 -8.18 0.69 -5.43
N ILE A 98 -7.61 0.07 -6.47
CA ILE A 98 -6.17 0.10 -6.74
C ILE A 98 -5.70 1.54 -6.98
N ALA A 99 -6.40 2.30 -7.82
CA ALA A 99 -6.04 3.69 -8.12
C ALA A 99 -6.08 4.58 -6.87
N VAL A 100 -7.15 4.48 -6.07
CA VAL A 100 -7.27 5.21 -4.79
C VAL A 100 -6.14 4.80 -3.83
N SER A 101 -5.86 3.51 -3.72
CA SER A 101 -4.79 3.00 -2.84
C SER A 101 -3.41 3.52 -3.26
N PHE A 102 -3.12 3.56 -4.56
CA PHE A 102 -1.88 4.11 -5.08
C PHE A 102 -1.76 5.62 -4.83
N ILE A 103 -2.82 6.38 -5.10
CA ILE A 103 -2.89 7.82 -4.84
C ILE A 103 -2.65 8.12 -3.37
N MET A 104 -3.23 7.35 -2.45
CA MET A 104 -2.97 7.48 -1.02
C MET A 104 -1.50 7.22 -0.68
N GLY A 105 -0.87 6.23 -1.31
CA GLY A 105 0.57 5.98 -1.21
C GLY A 105 1.42 7.17 -1.66
N ILE A 106 1.05 7.80 -2.78
CA ILE A 106 1.71 9.03 -3.28
C ILE A 106 1.56 10.16 -2.26
N ILE A 107 0.33 10.46 -1.82
CA ILE A 107 0.04 11.55 -0.87
C ILE A 107 0.80 11.37 0.45
N TYR A 108 0.96 10.11 0.90
CA TYR A 108 1.70 9.82 2.11
C TYR A 108 3.19 10.16 2.01
N SER A 109 3.81 9.96 0.86
CA SER A 109 5.27 9.98 0.73
C SER A 109 5.86 11.12 -0.09
N VAL A 110 5.09 11.70 -1.00
CA VAL A 110 5.58 12.72 -1.94
C VAL A 110 5.17 14.12 -1.47
N PRO A 111 6.08 15.13 -1.52
CA PRO A 111 5.72 16.53 -1.31
C PRO A 111 4.65 17.03 -2.32
N PRO A 112 3.80 18.01 -1.96
CA PRO A 112 3.83 18.84 -0.75
C PRO A 112 3.13 18.21 0.48
N PHE A 113 2.45 17.07 0.29
CA PHE A 113 1.66 16.45 1.35
C PHE A 113 2.57 15.75 2.35
N LYS A 114 3.33 14.74 1.88
CA LYS A 114 4.29 13.94 2.65
C LYS A 114 3.78 13.68 4.08
N PHE A 115 2.55 13.18 4.19
CA PHE A 115 1.82 13.13 5.45
C PHE A 115 2.52 12.30 6.53
N LYS A 116 3.42 11.38 6.14
CA LYS A 116 4.30 10.65 7.07
C LYS A 116 5.18 11.56 7.93
N ASP A 117 5.53 12.75 7.45
CA ASP A 117 6.37 13.72 8.17
C ASP A 117 5.54 14.65 9.07
N ARG A 118 4.20 14.52 9.09
CA ARG A 118 3.28 15.37 9.86
C ARG A 118 2.60 14.56 10.98
N PRO A 119 3.01 14.70 12.26
CA PRO A 119 2.59 13.82 13.35
C PRO A 119 1.08 13.65 13.52
N ILE A 120 0.31 14.74 13.38
CA ILE A 120 -1.17 14.71 13.50
C ILE A 120 -1.81 13.98 12.32
N LEU A 121 -1.27 14.13 11.12
CA LEU A 121 -1.80 13.49 9.91
C LEU A 121 -1.36 12.04 9.79
N ASP A 122 -0.14 11.70 10.20
CA ASP A 122 0.30 10.31 10.34
C ASP A 122 -0.56 9.59 11.39
N PHE A 123 -0.87 10.24 12.52
CA PHE A 123 -1.83 9.71 13.49
C PHE A 123 -3.24 9.55 12.91
N LEU A 124 -3.78 10.56 12.20
CA LEU A 124 -5.13 10.49 11.60
C LEU A 124 -5.23 9.42 10.50
N ILE A 125 -4.23 9.27 9.64
CA ILE A 125 -4.22 8.25 8.58
C ILE A 125 -4.14 6.86 9.19
N ASN A 126 -3.32 6.69 10.22
CA ASN A 126 -3.27 5.44 10.98
C ASN A 126 -4.57 5.20 11.76
N ALA A 127 -5.16 6.24 12.37
CA ALA A 127 -6.39 6.15 13.13
C ALA A 127 -7.63 5.92 12.26
N ILE A 128 -7.70 6.45 11.04
CA ILE A 128 -8.78 6.17 10.09
C ILE A 128 -8.80 4.68 9.75
N GLY A 129 -7.64 4.06 9.59
CA GLY A 129 -7.66 2.62 9.37
C GLY A 129 -7.79 1.78 10.63
N TYR A 130 -7.21 2.16 11.77
CA TYR A 130 -7.46 1.48 13.04
C TYR A 130 -8.92 1.59 13.50
N GLY A 131 -9.53 2.77 13.32
CA GLY A 131 -10.93 3.04 13.61
C GLY A 131 -11.87 2.18 12.77
N PHE A 132 -11.50 1.89 11.52
CA PHE A 132 -12.22 0.91 10.69
C PHE A 132 -12.11 -0.52 11.24
N ILE A 133 -10.97 -0.92 11.81
CA ILE A 133 -10.79 -2.25 12.43
C ILE A 133 -11.67 -2.36 13.69
N PHE A 134 -11.69 -1.32 14.53
CA PHE A 134 -12.44 -1.31 15.79
C PHE A 134 -13.96 -1.25 15.60
N LEU A 135 -14.46 -0.62 14.52
CA LEU A 135 -15.89 -0.56 14.19
C LEU A 135 -16.43 -1.83 13.52
N VAL A 136 -15.55 -2.67 12.97
CA VAL A 136 -15.92 -3.90 12.24
C VAL A 136 -15.89 -5.14 13.14
N LEU A 137 -15.13 -5.14 14.24
CA LEU A 137 -15.16 -6.20 15.23
C LEU A 137 -16.24 -5.89 16.29
N PRO A 138 -17.31 -6.67 16.42
CA PRO A 138 -18.19 -6.52 17.58
C PRO A 138 -17.39 -6.81 18.85
N PRO A 139 -17.67 -6.12 19.98
CA PRO A 139 -17.14 -6.54 21.26
C PRO A 139 -17.54 -7.99 21.47
N SER A 140 -16.56 -8.86 21.70
CA SER A 140 -16.82 -10.23 22.15
C SER A 140 -17.36 -10.15 23.58
N SER A 141 -18.68 -10.03 23.70
CA SER A 141 -19.45 -10.29 24.91
C SER A 141 -20.26 -11.56 24.73
#